data_AF-A0A544ZFQ8-F1
#
_entry.id   AF-A0A544ZFQ8-F1
#
_cell.length_a   1.000
_cell.length_b   1.000
_cell.length_c   1.000
_cell.angle_alpha   90.00
_cell.angle_beta   90.00
_cell.angle_gamma   90.00
#
_symmetry.space_group_name_H-M   'P 1'
#
loop_
_entity.id
_entity.type
_entity.pdbx_description
1 polymer ?
#
loop_
_entity_poly.entity_id
_entity_poly.type
_entity_poly.pdbx_seq_one_letter_code
_entity_poly.pdbx_strand_id
1 'polypeptide(L)'
;MTSRAVVLVSIAAILVLTGCERGEQRPVPSPDDVQRRGEALVAVVQCFVDSGVIPSSELSGRSWLVSGRVEPDAAFTTWVASHADTVYRGKTLQAWEDEATAGWPGWKCPL
;
A
#
# COMPACT_ATOMS: atom_id res chain seq x y z
N MET A 1 43.36 -10.12 -60.05
CA MET A 1 41.88 -10.15 -60.12
C MET A 1 41.46 -11.61 -60.26
N THR A 2 41.01 -12.24 -59.18
CA THR A 2 40.58 -13.64 -59.15
C THR A 2 39.11 -13.73 -58.75
N SER A 3 38.43 -14.67 -59.40
CA SER A 3 36.99 -14.78 -59.60
C SER A 3 36.21 -15.43 -58.45
N ARG A 4 35.01 -14.85 -58.23
CA ARG A 4 33.65 -15.44 -58.06
C ARG A 4 33.39 -16.79 -57.34
N ALA A 5 32.38 -16.67 -56.44
CA ALA A 5 31.27 -17.59 -56.09
C ALA A 5 31.53 -18.69 -55.04
N VAL A 6 31.09 -18.53 -53.78
CA VAL A 6 29.74 -18.74 -53.17
C VAL A 6 29.52 -20.21 -52.77
N VAL A 7 29.13 -20.46 -51.51
CA VAL A 7 27.95 -21.24 -51.08
C VAL A 7 27.85 -21.25 -49.54
N LEU A 8 26.87 -20.48 -49.06
CA LEU A 8 25.87 -20.75 -48.01
C LEU A 8 26.28 -21.53 -46.75
N VAL A 9 26.17 -20.86 -45.61
CA VAL A 9 25.66 -21.49 -44.37
C VAL A 9 24.52 -20.64 -43.84
N SER A 10 23.30 -21.09 -44.15
CA SER A 10 22.06 -20.71 -43.49
C SER A 10 22.07 -21.23 -42.04
N ILE A 11 21.66 -20.41 -41.07
CA ILE A 11 21.09 -20.71 -39.73
C ILE A 11 21.01 -19.33 -39.03
N ALA A 12 19.98 -18.89 -38.31
CA ALA A 12 18.58 -19.22 -38.15
C ALA A 12 17.99 -18.09 -37.28
N ALA A 13 16.68 -17.86 -37.43
CA ALA A 13 15.77 -17.37 -36.41
C ALA A 13 16.09 -16.06 -35.66
N ILE A 14 15.42 -15.01 -36.11
CA ILE A 14 14.86 -13.96 -35.25
C ILE A 14 14.02 -14.65 -34.16
N LEU A 15 14.44 -14.55 -32.89
CA LEU A 15 13.57 -14.73 -31.73
C LEU A 15 13.57 -13.45 -30.91
N VAL A 16 12.50 -12.71 -31.15
CA VAL A 16 11.98 -11.58 -30.38
C VAL A 16 11.52 -12.09 -29.00
N LEU A 17 11.69 -11.25 -27.97
CA LEU A 17 11.09 -11.31 -26.62
C LEU A 17 11.45 -12.51 -25.72
N THR A 18 12.41 -12.30 -24.84
CA THR A 18 12.25 -12.68 -23.42
C THR A 18 13.02 -11.66 -22.57
N GLY A 19 12.36 -10.55 -22.25
CA GLY A 19 12.60 -9.97 -20.94
C GLY A 19 12.22 -11.07 -19.96
N CYS A 20 13.21 -11.83 -19.47
CA CYS A 20 13.01 -12.67 -18.31
C CYS A 20 12.57 -11.71 -17.22
N GLU A 21 11.27 -11.69 -16.96
CA GLU A 21 10.67 -11.19 -15.75
C GLU A 21 11.34 -11.99 -14.64
N ARG A 22 12.49 -11.49 -14.18
CA ARG A 22 13.11 -11.88 -12.92
C ARG A 22 12.01 -11.60 -11.93
N GLY A 23 11.30 -12.67 -11.56
CA GLY A 23 10.32 -12.67 -10.49
C GLY A 23 11.03 -12.18 -9.26
N GLU A 24 11.03 -10.87 -9.06
CA GLU A 24 11.38 -10.24 -7.81
C GLU A 24 10.29 -10.71 -6.86
N GLN A 25 10.56 -11.83 -6.19
CA GLN A 25 9.72 -12.37 -5.15
C GLN A 25 9.67 -11.29 -4.09
N ARG A 26 8.63 -10.44 -4.13
CA ARG A 26 8.44 -9.39 -3.13
C ARG A 26 8.53 -10.08 -1.78
N PRO A 27 9.40 -9.62 -0.87
CA PRO A 27 9.48 -10.19 0.45
C PRO A 27 8.07 -10.21 1.05
N VAL A 28 7.64 -11.39 1.52
CA VAL A 28 6.42 -11.44 2.34
C VAL A 28 6.69 -10.57 3.56
N PRO A 29 5.82 -9.60 3.90
CA PRO A 29 6.02 -8.76 5.06
C PRO A 29 6.23 -9.60 6.31
N SER A 30 7.20 -9.22 7.15
CA SER A 30 7.37 -9.90 8.43
C SER A 30 6.15 -9.66 9.34
N PRO A 31 5.86 -10.54 10.31
CA PRO A 31 4.79 -10.31 11.28
C PRO A 31 4.93 -8.96 12.01
N ASP A 32 6.16 -8.55 12.28
CA ASP A 32 6.47 -7.27 12.92
C ASP A 32 6.14 -6.08 12.01
N ASP A 33 6.32 -6.20 10.70
CA ASP A 33 5.92 -5.16 9.74
C ASP A 33 4.41 -5.05 9.62
N VAL A 34 3.70 -6.19 9.60
CA VAL A 34 2.23 -6.22 9.59
C VAL A 34 1.68 -5.58 10.87
N GLN A 35 2.25 -5.94 12.03
CA GLN A 35 1.86 -5.39 13.32
C GLN A 35 2.10 -3.87 13.36
N ARG A 36 3.32 -3.43 13.01
CA ARG A 36 3.70 -2.00 12.99
C ARG A 36 2.75 -1.18 12.13
N ARG A 37 2.43 -1.68 10.94
CA ARG A 37 1.54 -1.01 10.00
C ARG A 37 0.10 -0.95 10.52
N GLY A 38 -0.39 -2.03 11.12
CA GLY A 38 -1.70 -2.07 11.78
C GLY A 38 -1.82 -1.06 12.94
N GLU A 39 -0.80 -0.97 13.79
CA GLU A 39 -0.76 -0.01 14.90
C GLU A 39 -0.73 1.44 14.39
N ALA A 40 0.11 1.72 13.39
CA ALA A 40 0.20 3.03 12.76
C ALA A 40 -1.14 3.46 12.13
N LEU A 41 -1.81 2.54 11.42
CA LEU A 41 -3.12 2.78 10.83
C LEU A 41 -4.19 3.11 11.88
N VAL A 42 -4.24 2.36 12.99
CA VAL A 42 -5.15 2.64 14.11
C VAL A 42 -4.89 4.04 14.67
N ALA A 43 -3.62 4.43 14.85
CA ALA A 43 -3.25 5.76 15.32
C ALA A 43 -3.67 6.89 14.36
N VAL A 44 -3.56 6.65 13.04
CA VAL A 44 -4.03 7.59 12.01
C VAL A 44 -5.54 7.77 12.08
N VAL A 45 -6.31 6.68 12.14
CA VAL A 45 -7.77 6.78 12.20
C VAL A 45 -8.22 7.42 13.51
N GLN A 46 -7.56 7.12 14.63
CA GLN A 46 -7.81 7.80 15.91
C GLN A 46 -7.57 9.32 15.78
N CYS A 47 -6.45 9.73 15.18
CA CYS A 47 -6.15 11.13 14.92
C CYS A 47 -7.26 11.83 14.09
N PHE A 48 -7.83 11.13 13.10
CA PHE A 48 -8.92 11.68 12.29
C PHE A 48 -10.24 11.82 13.05
N VAL A 49 -10.55 10.83 13.90
CA VAL A 49 -11.71 10.88 14.79
C VAL A 49 -11.59 12.07 15.75
N ASP A 50 -10.44 12.20 16.42
CA ASP A 50 -10.20 13.24 17.42
C ASP A 50 -10.20 14.65 16.79
N SER A 51 -9.71 14.76 15.56
CA SER A 51 -9.63 16.03 14.81
C SER A 51 -10.92 16.35 14.04
N GLY A 52 -11.95 15.50 14.12
CA GLY A 52 -13.24 15.69 13.44
C GLY A 52 -13.13 15.70 11.90
N VAL A 53 -12.12 15.03 11.34
CA VAL A 53 -11.88 14.97 9.89
C VAL A 53 -12.81 13.97 9.21
N ILE A 54 -13.18 12.90 9.90
CA ILE A 54 -14.22 11.98 9.44
C ILE A 54 -15.58 12.53 9.91
N PRO A 55 -16.55 12.74 9.02
CA PRO A 55 -17.88 13.22 9.40
C PRO A 55 -18.54 12.31 10.44
N SER A 56 -19.23 12.89 11.42
CA SER A 56 -19.91 12.13 12.47
C SER A 56 -20.96 11.16 11.94
N SER A 57 -21.59 11.47 10.79
CA SER A 57 -22.50 10.58 10.08
C SER A 57 -21.84 9.28 9.61
N GLU A 58 -20.54 9.32 9.31
CA GLU A 58 -19.77 8.13 8.91
C GLU A 58 -19.27 7.33 10.11
N LEU A 59 -19.14 7.97 11.28
CA LEU A 59 -18.68 7.34 12.53
C LEU A 59 -19.83 6.72 13.33
N SER A 60 -21.06 7.22 13.16
CA SER A 60 -22.22 6.77 13.92
C SER A 60 -22.50 5.28 13.69
N GLY A 61 -22.57 4.51 14.77
CA GLY A 61 -22.90 3.08 14.74
C GLY A 61 -21.77 2.17 14.27
N ARG A 62 -20.53 2.67 14.14
CA ARG A 62 -19.36 1.83 13.83
C ARG A 62 -18.98 0.98 15.05
N SER A 63 -18.89 -0.33 14.87
CA SER A 63 -18.49 -1.27 15.91
C SER A 63 -17.06 -1.07 16.39
N TRP A 64 -16.18 -0.62 15.49
CA TRP A 64 -14.78 -0.34 15.77
C TRP A 64 -14.52 1.01 16.43
N LEU A 65 -15.55 1.81 16.71
CA LEU A 65 -15.43 3.07 17.44
C LEU A 65 -16.16 2.97 18.77
N VAL A 66 -15.44 2.63 19.83
CA VAL A 66 -15.99 2.40 21.16
C VAL A 66 -15.64 3.58 22.05
N SER A 67 -16.66 4.34 22.48
CA SER A 67 -16.47 5.49 23.38
C SER A 67 -15.42 6.51 22.88
N GLY A 68 -15.38 6.76 21.57
CA GLY A 68 -14.41 7.67 20.94
C GLY A 68 -13.03 7.07 20.68
N ARG A 69 -12.81 5.79 20.99
CA ARG A 69 -11.57 5.08 20.73
C ARG A 69 -11.72 4.11 19.57
N VAL A 70 -10.73 4.09 18.68
CA VAL A 70 -10.62 3.10 17.60
C VAL A 70 -10.17 1.76 18.19
N GLU A 71 -11.02 0.75 18.07
CA GLU A 71 -10.78 -0.64 18.43
C GLU A 71 -10.94 -1.50 17.16
N PRO A 72 -9.84 -1.94 16.52
CA PRO A 72 -9.92 -2.56 15.20
C PRO A 72 -10.63 -3.92 15.25
N ASP A 73 -11.63 -4.08 14.39
CA ASP A 73 -12.35 -5.34 14.14
C ASP A 73 -12.43 -5.64 12.61
N ALA A 74 -13.22 -6.64 12.21
CA ALA A 74 -13.40 -6.95 10.78
C ALA A 74 -14.08 -5.80 9.99
N ALA A 75 -14.96 -5.03 10.64
CA ALA A 75 -15.62 -3.89 10.03
C ALA A 75 -14.67 -2.70 9.87
N PHE A 76 -13.68 -2.54 10.77
CA PHE A 76 -12.59 -1.57 10.63
C PHE A 76 -11.77 -1.85 9.37
N THR A 77 -11.30 -3.09 9.20
CA THR A 77 -10.54 -3.50 8.01
C THR A 77 -11.32 -3.25 6.73
N THR A 78 -12.63 -3.56 6.73
CA THR A 78 -13.52 -3.28 5.60
C THR A 78 -13.63 -1.79 5.32
N TRP A 79 -13.79 -0.97 6.36
CA TRP A 79 -13.88 0.48 6.22
C TRP A 79 -12.55 1.07 5.71
N VAL A 80 -11.40 0.66 6.24
CA VAL A 80 -10.09 1.13 5.75
C VAL A 80 -9.91 0.78 4.28
N ALA A 81 -10.23 -0.45 3.88
CA ALA A 81 -10.11 -0.88 2.49
C ALA A 81 -10.98 -0.04 1.55
N SER A 82 -12.19 0.37 1.96
CA SER A 82 -13.04 1.23 1.14
C SER A 82 -12.63 2.71 1.15
N HIS A 83 -11.76 3.13 2.07
CA HIS A 83 -11.30 4.51 2.23
C HIS A 83 -9.82 4.72 1.92
N ALA A 84 -9.10 3.68 1.46
CA ALA A 84 -7.65 3.74 1.21
C ALA A 84 -7.27 4.94 0.31
N ASP A 85 -8.07 5.20 -0.72
CA ASP A 85 -7.87 6.32 -1.66
C ASP A 85 -8.62 7.60 -1.27
N THR A 86 -9.40 7.60 -0.18
CA THR A 86 -10.12 8.79 0.29
C THR A 86 -9.13 9.83 0.78
N VAL A 87 -9.30 11.07 0.31
CA VAL A 87 -8.42 12.19 0.65
C VAL A 87 -8.88 12.85 1.94
N TYR A 88 -8.04 12.76 2.96
CA TYR A 88 -8.18 13.45 4.24
C TYR A 88 -7.11 14.53 4.35
N ARG A 89 -7.53 15.80 4.46
CA ARG A 89 -6.62 16.96 4.60
C ARG A 89 -5.52 17.01 3.53
N GLY A 90 -5.85 16.64 2.29
CA GLY A 90 -4.95 16.72 1.14
C GLY A 90 -4.05 15.49 0.90
N LYS A 91 -4.14 14.45 1.73
CA LYS A 91 -3.44 13.16 1.52
C LYS A 91 -4.43 12.00 1.56
N THR A 92 -4.20 10.95 0.78
CA THR A 92 -5.03 9.73 0.87
C THR A 92 -4.84 9.03 2.21
N LEU A 93 -5.82 8.26 2.68
CA LEU A 93 -5.67 7.43 3.89
C LEU A 93 -4.42 6.53 3.78
N GLN A 94 -4.17 5.97 2.61
CA GLN A 94 -2.98 5.18 2.31
C GLN A 94 -1.68 5.98 2.55
N ALA A 95 -1.61 7.23 2.06
CA ALA A 95 -0.43 8.07 2.26
C ALA A 95 -0.24 8.46 3.73
N TRP A 96 -1.33 8.64 4.48
CA TRP A 96 -1.27 8.85 5.92
C TRP A 96 -0.74 7.63 6.68
N GLU A 97 -1.21 6.43 6.33
CA GLU A 97 -0.73 5.17 6.89
C GLU A 97 0.76 4.97 6.61
N ASP A 98 1.21 5.23 5.37
CA ASP A 98 2.60 5.06 4.98
C ASP A 98 3.53 6.02 5.76
N GLU A 99 3.11 7.28 5.94
CA GLU A 99 3.82 8.27 6.77
C GLU A 99 3.88 7.84 8.24
N ALA A 100 2.75 7.40 8.80
CA ALA A 100 2.68 6.95 10.19
C ALA A 100 3.52 5.69 10.44
N THR A 101 3.51 4.76 9.49
CA THR A 101 4.31 3.53 9.54
C THR A 101 5.80 3.85 9.49
N ALA A 102 6.21 4.80 8.65
CA ALA A 102 7.60 5.26 8.56
C ALA A 102 8.07 5.98 9.83
N GLY A 103 7.17 6.69 10.53
CA GLY A 103 7.45 7.38 11.78
C GLY A 103 7.30 6.51 13.05
N TRP A 104 6.88 5.25 12.95
CA TRP A 104 6.55 4.43 14.12
C TRP A 104 7.79 4.00 14.93
N PRO A 105 7.71 3.94 16.28
CA PRO A 105 6.58 4.25 17.16
C PRO A 105 6.51 5.73 17.60
N GLY A 106 7.33 6.60 17.00
CA GLY A 106 7.44 8.02 17.36
C GLY A 106 6.38 8.92 16.72
N TRP A 107 5.60 8.42 15.76
CA TRP A 107 4.62 9.21 15.02
C TRP A 107 3.60 9.87 15.96
N LYS A 108 3.26 11.13 15.64
CA LYS A 108 2.27 11.93 16.36
C LYS A 108 1.27 12.48 15.36
N CYS A 109 0.01 12.52 15.78
CA CYS A 109 -1.06 13.19 15.05
C CYS A 109 -0.66 14.64 14.75
N PRO A 110 -0.53 15.05 13.47
CA PRO A 110 -0.12 16.40 13.10
C PRO A 110 -1.31 17.32 12.79
N LEU A 111 -2.54 16.88 13.10
CA LEU A 111 -3.78 17.60 12.84
C LEU A 111 -4.21 18.45 14.04
#